data_AF-X1PVS9-F1
#
_entry.id   AF-X1PVS9-F1
#
_cell.length_a   1.000
_cell.length_b   1.000
_cell.length_c   1.000
_cell.angle_alpha   90.00
_cell.angle_beta   90.00
_cell.angle_gamma   90.00
#
_symmetry.space_group_name_H-M   'P 1'
#
loop_
_entity.id
_entity.type
_entity.pdbx_description
1 polymer ?
#
loop_
_entity_poly.entity_id
_entity_poly.type
_entity_poly.pdbx_seq_one_letter_code
_entity_poly.pdbx_strand_id
1 'polypeptide(L)' 'MMKQGYSVLFKKPKKIILDTDIGDDIDDAFALALAVKSPELKIIGVCIENAIDGRTKIALKLLHLVG' A
#
# COMPACT_ATOMS: atom_id res chain seq x y z
N MET A 1 15.01 -8.07 -41.01
CA MET A 1 14.75 -9.12 -40.00
C MET A 1 15.24 -8.62 -38.64
N MET A 2 14.39 -7.89 -37.91
CA MET A 2 14.65 -7.46 -36.53
C MET A 2 13.81 -8.33 -35.62
N LYS A 3 14.45 -8.99 -34.65
CA LYS A 3 13.78 -9.83 -33.65
C LYS A 3 12.89 -8.93 -32.81
N GLN A 4 11.59 -9.22 -32.82
CA GLN A 4 10.57 -8.59 -32.00
C GLN A 4 10.94 -8.84 -30.53
N GLY A 5 11.52 -7.82 -29.89
CA GLY A 5 12.04 -7.90 -28.53
C GLY A 5 10.90 -8.19 -27.56
N TYR A 6 11.18 -9.07 -26.59
CA TYR A 6 10.34 -9.29 -25.42
C TYR A 6 10.04 -7.94 -24.75
N SER A 7 8.86 -7.39 -24.99
CA SER A 7 8.30 -6.41 -24.08
C SER A 7 8.11 -7.16 -22.77
N VAL A 8 8.97 -6.89 -21.78
CA VAL A 8 8.67 -7.25 -20.40
C VAL A 8 7.31 -6.63 -20.13
N LEU A 9 6.26 -7.47 -20.05
CA LEU A 9 4.90 -7.03 -19.81
C LEU A 9 4.89 -6.46 -18.39
N PHE A 10 5.20 -5.16 -18.24
CA PHE A 10 5.03 -4.45 -17.00
C PHE A 10 3.54 -4.50 -16.68
N LYS A 11 3.18 -5.45 -15.81
CA LYS A 11 1.80 -5.63 -15.36
C LYS A 11 1.42 -4.35 -14.63
N LYS A 12 0.33 -3.71 -15.08
CA LYS A 12 -0.17 -2.49 -14.44
C LYS A 12 -0.37 -2.77 -12.94
N PRO A 13 0.00 -1.82 -12.05
CA PRO A 13 -0.19 -2.00 -10.62
C PRO A 13 -1.65 -2.33 -10.30
N LYS A 14 -1.87 -3.32 -9.44
CA LYS A 14 -3.21 -3.68 -8.98
C LYS A 14 -3.72 -2.59 -8.04
N LYS A 15 -4.90 -2.06 -8.33
CA LYS A 15 -5.56 -1.12 -7.43
C LYS A 15 -6.12 -1.87 -6.23
N ILE A 16 -5.85 -1.38 -5.03
CA ILE A 16 -6.32 -2.00 -3.78
C ILE A 16 -6.87 -0.95 -2.81
N ILE A 17 -7.82 -1.40 -1.98
CA ILE A 17 -8.14 -0.77 -0.70
C ILE A 17 -7.51 -1.67 0.36
N LEU A 18 -6.79 -1.06 1.31
CA LEU A 18 -6.21 -1.79 2.43
C LEU A 18 -7.06 -1.54 3.67
N ASP A 19 -7.59 -2.59 4.27
CA ASP A 19 -8.29 -2.56 5.55
C ASP A 19 -7.35 -3.11 6.62
N THR A 20 -7.16 -2.37 7.71
CA THR A 20 -6.13 -2.66 8.72
C THR A 20 -6.55 -2.16 10.10
N ASP A 21 -6.15 -2.90 11.12
CA ASP A 21 -6.27 -2.61 12.54
C ASP A 21 -5.05 -1.85 13.10
N ILE A 22 -4.27 -1.19 12.21
CA ILE A 22 -3.03 -0.46 12.51
C ILE A 22 -2.99 0.21 13.87
N GLY A 23 -2.03 -0.23 14.68
CA GLY A 23 -1.84 0.23 16.06
C GLY A 23 -2.02 -0.87 17.11
N ASP A 24 -2.51 -2.06 16.73
CA ASP A 24 -2.49 -3.24 17.59
C ASP A 24 -1.11 -3.91 17.57
N ASP A 25 -0.63 -4.31 16.39
CA ASP A 25 0.67 -4.92 16.20
C ASP A 25 1.54 -4.16 15.17
N ILE A 26 2.84 -4.46 15.17
CA ILE A 26 3.82 -3.74 14.33
C ILE A 26 3.70 -4.08 12.85
N ASP A 27 3.17 -5.25 12.51
CA ASP A 27 3.10 -5.77 11.15
C ASP A 27 2.14 -4.97 10.26
N ASP A 28 1.09 -4.36 10.80
CA ASP A 28 0.24 -3.42 10.06
C ASP A 28 1.02 -2.26 9.45
N ALA A 29 1.93 -1.67 10.24
CA ALA A 29 2.77 -0.58 9.79
C ALA A 29 3.71 -1.04 8.66
N PHE A 30 4.27 -2.24 8.78
CA PHE A 30 5.08 -2.84 7.71
C PHE A 30 4.24 -3.13 6.46
N ALA A 31 3.03 -3.68 6.61
CA ALA A 31 2.13 -3.98 5.51
C ALA A 31 1.74 -2.72 4.75
N LEU A 32 1.35 -1.66 5.47
CA LEU A 32 1.02 -0.36 4.88
C LEU A 32 2.22 0.25 4.16
N ALA A 33 3.39 0.29 4.80
CA ALA A 33 4.61 0.84 4.19
C ALA A 33 5.05 0.07 2.94
N LEU A 34 5.02 -1.27 3.01
CA LEU A 34 5.36 -2.13 1.89
C LEU A 34 4.36 -1.98 0.75
N ALA A 35 3.06 -1.90 1.04
CA ALA A 35 2.03 -1.71 0.03
C ALA A 35 2.15 -0.35 -0.68
N VAL A 36 2.52 0.72 0.03
CA VAL A 36 2.79 2.03 -0.56
C VAL A 36 4.03 2.01 -1.47
N LYS A 37 5.10 1.33 -1.06
CA LYS A 37 6.36 1.27 -1.84
C LYS A 37 6.36 0.19 -2.93
N SER A 38 5.39 -0.71 -2.94
CA SER A 38 5.34 -1.81 -3.91
C SER A 38 5.00 -1.31 -5.32
N PRO A 39 5.85 -1.58 -6.34
CA PRO A 39 5.54 -1.24 -7.72
C PRO A 39 4.40 -2.08 -8.31
N GLU A 40 4.01 -3.17 -7.63
CA GLU A 40 2.93 -4.05 -8.07
C GLU A 40 1.55 -3.57 -7.61
N LEU A 41 1.49 -2.63 -6.66
CA LEU A 41 0.27 -2.17 -6.01
C LEU A 41 0.05 -0.68 -6.22
N LYS A 42 -1.23 -0.29 -6.25
CA LYS A 42 -1.67 1.10 -6.17
C LYS A 42 -2.75 1.18 -5.10
N ILE A 43 -2.39 1.71 -3.93
CA ILE A 43 -3.38 2.00 -2.90
C ILE A 43 -4.28 3.14 -3.39
N ILE A 44 -5.59 2.91 -3.37
CA ILE A 44 -6.60 3.92 -3.71
C ILE A 44 -7.46 4.32 -2.51
N GLY A 45 -7.27 3.65 -1.36
CA GLY A 45 -7.91 3.96 -0.09
C GLY A 45 -7.35 3.10 1.03
N VAL A 46 -7.46 3.59 2.27
CA VAL A 46 -7.13 2.86 3.50
C VAL A 46 -8.34 2.94 4.43
N CYS A 47 -8.81 1.79 4.92
CA CYS A 47 -9.85 1.65 5.92
C CYS A 47 -9.19 1.28 7.26
N ILE A 48 -9.75 1.79 8.36
CA ILE A 48 -9.25 1.56 9.71
C ILE A 48 -10.29 0.77 10.48
N GLU A 49 -9.91 -0.43 10.93
CA GLU A 49 -10.75 -1.24 11.79
C GLU A 49 -11.00 -0.51 13.11
N ASN A 50 -12.26 -0.48 13.56
CA ASN A 50 -12.69 0.19 14.78
C ASN A 50 -12.16 1.63 14.88
N ALA A 51 -12.38 2.45 13.82
CA ALA A 51 -11.88 3.82 13.56
C ALA A 51 -11.73 4.80 14.76
N ILE A 52 -10.91 4.45 15.76
CA ILE A 52 -10.53 5.28 16.89
C ILE A 52 -9.52 6.30 16.39
N ASP A 53 -9.63 7.53 16.89
CA ASP A 53 -8.80 8.67 16.46
C ASP A 53 -7.29 8.36 16.46
N GLY A 54 -6.81 7.54 17.39
CA GLY A 54 -5.42 7.12 17.50
C GLY A 54 -4.91 6.35 16.27
N ARG A 55 -5.63 5.30 15.86
CA ARG A 55 -5.27 4.46 14.70
C ARG A 55 -5.26 5.27 13.40
N THR A 56 -6.27 6.12 13.22
CA THR A 56 -6.35 7.02 12.07
C THR A 56 -5.15 7.97 12.01
N LYS A 57 -4.74 8.56 13.14
CA LYS A 57 -3.55 9.43 13.19
C LYS A 57 -2.26 8.68 12.88
N ILE A 58 -2.12 7.43 13.35
CA ILE A 58 -0.97 6.56 13.03
C ILE A 58 -0.92 6.31 11.52
N ALA A 59 -2.02 5.87 10.93
CA ALA A 59 -2.11 5.62 9.49
C ALA A 59 -1.76 6.87 8.66
N LEU A 60 -2.33 8.03 9.01
CA LEU A 60 -2.05 9.29 8.32
C LEU A 60 -0.59 9.71 8.44
N LYS A 61 -0.01 9.60 9.65
CA LYS A 61 1.40 9.93 9.87
C LYS A 61 2.30 9.01 9.08
N LEU A 62 2.03 7.70 9.06
CA LEU A 62 2.83 6.74 8.33
C LEU A 62 2.72 6.96 6.82
N LEU A 63 1.50 7.11 6.28
CA LEU A 63 1.26 7.47 4.88
C LEU A 63 2.03 8.72 4.46
N HIS A 64 2.07 9.75 5.32
CA HIS A 64 2.85 10.95 5.05
C HIS A 64 4.37 10.71 5.03
N LEU A 65 4.88 9.76 5.82
CA LEU A 65 6.31 9.42 5.86
C LEU A 65 6.73 8.50 4.72
N VAL A 66 5.84 7.60 4.27
CA VAL A 66 6.16 6.56 3.27
C VAL A 66 5.64 6.86 1.86
N GLY A 67 4.72 7.82 1.69
CA GLY A 67 4.31 8.34 0.39
C GLY A 67 5.40 9.18 -0.26
#